data_AF-A0A0D0CGM0-F1
#
_entry.id   AF-A0A0D0CGM0-F1
#
_cell.length_a   1.000
_cell.length_b   1.000
_cell.length_c   1.000
_cell.angle_alpha   90.00
_cell.angle_beta   90.00
_cell.angle_gamma   90.00
#
_symmetry.space_group_name_H-M   'P 1'
#
loop_
_entity.id
_entity.type
_entity.pdbx_description
1 polymer ?
#
loop_
_entity_poly.entity_id
_entity_poly.type
_entity_poly.pdbx_seq_one_letter_code
_entity_poly.pdbx_strand_id
1 'polypeptide(L)'
;TGHGYIGEYYSKFVPSKNIDCPCGEHFQTRKHILRECPQYEQDRYLLCKVSDTISLATILGSEEGIEALTSFIKKSGAFTRDGAPWKAKGGPTY
;
A
#
# COMPACT_ATOMS: atom_id res chain seq x y z
N THR A 1 12.17 -4.84 13.74
CA THR A 1 11.18 -3.74 13.84
C THR A 1 10.08 -3.96 12.81
N GLY A 2 8.88 -4.36 13.25
CA GLY A 2 7.74 -4.71 12.39
C GLY A 2 6.70 -3.60 12.29
N HIS A 3 7.14 -2.36 12.10
CA HIS A 3 6.24 -1.21 11.95
C HIS A 3 5.64 -1.22 10.55
N GLY A 4 4.31 -1.09 10.45
CA GLY A 4 3.61 -0.94 9.18
C GLY A 4 2.48 0.08 9.31
N TYR A 5 2.36 0.99 8.35
CA TYR A 5 1.21 1.91 8.25
C TYR A 5 0.02 1.16 7.65
N ILE A 6 -0.46 0.15 8.37
CA ILE A 6 -1.62 -0.66 8.01
C ILE A 6 -2.49 -0.85 9.25
N GLY A 7 -3.81 -0.89 9.07
CA GLY A 7 -4.77 -1.05 10.17
C GLY A 7 -4.52 -2.33 10.99
N GLU A 8 -4.04 -3.41 10.36
CA GLU A 8 -3.64 -4.64 11.06
C GLU A 8 -2.55 -4.37 12.14
N TYR A 9 -1.57 -3.51 11.86
CA TYR A 9 -0.54 -3.15 12.82
C TYR A 9 -1.11 -2.30 13.95
N TYR A 10 -1.88 -1.27 13.61
CA TYR A 10 -2.47 -0.39 14.62
C TYR A 10 -3.46 -1.11 15.53
N SER A 11 -4.22 -2.08 15.02
CA SER A 11 -5.14 -2.88 15.85
C SER A 11 -4.45 -3.60 17.00
N LYS A 12 -3.19 -4.03 16.79
CA LYS A 12 -2.42 -4.80 17.78
C LYS A 12 -1.58 -3.92 18.69
N PHE A 13 -1.07 -2.79 18.19
CA PHE A 13 -0.05 -2.00 18.89
C PHE A 13 -0.47 -0.58 19.26
N VAL A 14 -1.56 -0.06 18.69
CA VAL A 14 -2.15 1.26 19.02
C VAL A 14 -3.68 1.19 18.98
N PRO A 15 -4.33 0.48 19.92
CA PRO A 15 -5.76 0.16 19.85
C PRO A 15 -6.69 1.37 19.91
N SER A 16 -6.19 2.52 20.38
CA SER A 16 -6.93 3.78 20.47
C SER A 16 -7.01 4.55 19.15
N LYS A 17 -6.28 4.12 18.11
CA LYS A 17 -6.29 4.77 16.81
C LYS A 17 -7.47 4.24 15.98
N ASN A 18 -8.16 5.11 15.25
CA ASN A 18 -9.07 4.65 14.21
C ASN A 18 -8.25 3.87 13.15
N ILE A 19 -8.63 2.62 12.93
CA ILE A 19 -7.94 1.69 12.03
C ILE A 19 -8.73 1.43 10.74
N ASP A 20 -9.93 2.01 10.64
CA ASP A 20 -10.80 1.84 9.50
C ASP A 20 -10.09 2.37 8.25
N CYS A 21 -10.23 1.60 7.17
CA CYS A 21 -9.78 2.06 5.88
C CYS A 21 -10.73 3.18 5.40
N PRO A 22 -10.22 4.25 4.77
CA PRO A 22 -11.07 5.29 4.17
C PRO A 22 -12.08 4.77 3.14
N CYS A 23 -11.87 3.57 2.60
CA CYS A 23 -12.81 2.91 1.70
C CYS A 23 -14.01 2.22 2.40
N GLY A 24 -14.08 2.24 3.73
CA GLY A 24 -15.16 1.67 4.53
C GLY A 24 -14.90 0.27 5.11
N GLU A 25 -13.74 -0.34 4.81
CA GLU A 25 -13.32 -1.60 5.43
C GLU A 25 -12.79 -1.42 6.86
N HIS A 26 -13.01 -2.41 7.71
CA HIS A 26 -12.72 -2.31 9.15
C HIS A 26 -11.23 -2.11 9.47
N PHE A 27 -10.32 -2.65 8.63
CA PHE A 27 -8.90 -2.30 8.69
C PHE A 27 -8.15 -2.68 7.42
N GLN A 28 -7.10 -1.92 7.13
CA GLN A 28 -6.19 -2.22 6.03
C GLN A 28 -5.32 -3.44 6.34
N THR A 29 -5.45 -4.50 5.54
CA THR A 29 -4.48 -5.61 5.44
C THR A 29 -3.64 -5.48 4.18
N ARG A 30 -2.53 -6.22 4.09
CA ARG A 30 -1.72 -6.28 2.85
C ARG A 30 -2.55 -6.77 1.67
N LYS A 31 -3.36 -7.81 1.87
CA LYS A 31 -4.27 -8.36 0.85
C LYS A 31 -5.27 -7.30 0.40
N HIS A 32 -5.90 -6.62 1.36
CA HIS A 32 -6.84 -5.56 1.07
C HIS A 32 -6.20 -4.44 0.23
N ILE A 33 -5.08 -3.87 0.68
CA ILE A 33 -4.39 -2.79 -0.02
C ILE A 33 -4.01 -3.19 -1.46
N LEU A 34 -3.45 -4.38 -1.65
CA LEU A 34 -2.91 -4.82 -2.94
C LEU A 34 -3.99 -5.29 -3.92
N ARG A 35 -5.08 -5.90 -3.44
CA ARG A 35 -6.05 -6.60 -4.30
C ARG A 35 -7.45 -6.00 -4.30
N GLU A 36 -7.89 -5.43 -3.19
CA GLU A 36 -9.33 -5.18 -2.95
C GLU A 36 -9.65 -3.70 -2.78
N CYS A 37 -8.74 -2.92 -2.18
CA CYS A 37 -9.01 -1.56 -1.74
C CYS A 37 -9.36 -0.63 -2.92
N PRO A 38 -10.60 -0.11 -3.01
CA PRO A 38 -11.00 0.79 -4.10
C PRO A 38 -10.13 2.05 -4.21
N GLN A 39 -9.58 2.53 -3.09
CA GLN A 39 -8.69 3.70 -3.05
C GLN A 39 -7.48 3.56 -3.97
N TYR A 40 -6.99 2.33 -4.20
CA TYR A 40 -5.79 2.07 -4.99
C TYR A 40 -6.09 1.38 -6.32
N GLU A 41 -7.36 1.32 -6.74
CA GLU A 41 -7.78 0.66 -7.97
C GLU A 41 -7.09 1.25 -9.22
N GLN A 42 -7.00 2.58 -9.28
CA GLN A 42 -6.41 3.30 -10.42
C GLN A 42 -4.93 2.98 -10.65
N ASP A 43 -4.22 2.54 -9.61
CA ASP A 43 -2.79 2.19 -9.70
C ASP A 43 -2.54 0.69 -9.72
N ARG A 44 -3.58 -0.13 -9.49
CA ARG A 44 -3.50 -1.59 -9.42
C ARG A 44 -3.04 -2.22 -10.74
N TYR A 45 -3.26 -1.55 -11.87
CA TYR A 45 -2.75 -1.99 -13.18
C TYR A 45 -1.23 -2.22 -13.18
N LEU A 46 -0.46 -1.53 -12.32
CA LEU A 46 0.97 -1.74 -12.19
C LEU A 46 1.30 -3.16 -11.71
N LEU A 47 0.48 -3.71 -10.80
CA LEU A 47 0.63 -5.08 -10.30
C LEU A 47 0.07 -6.09 -11.32
N CYS A 48 -1.06 -5.76 -11.97
CA CYS A 48 -1.69 -6.63 -12.97
C CYS A 48 -0.77 -6.92 -14.16
N LYS A 49 0.12 -5.99 -14.54
CA LYS A 49 1.14 -6.21 -15.58
C LYS A 49 2.04 -7.42 -15.32
N VAL A 50 2.27 -7.77 -14.06
CA VAL A 50 3.11 -8.92 -13.66
C VAL A 50 2.25 -10.13 -13.31
N SER A 51 1.08 -9.91 -12.71
CA SER A 51 0.15 -10.98 -12.35
C SER A 51 -1.28 -10.47 -12.38
N ASP A 52 -2.08 -10.95 -13.35
CA ASP A 52 -3.49 -10.56 -13.49
C ASP A 52 -4.30 -10.78 -12.20
N THR A 53 -4.00 -11.85 -11.47
CA THR A 53 -4.67 -12.19 -10.20
C THR A 53 -4.02 -11.57 -8.96
N ILE A 54 -2.91 -10.85 -9.14
CA ILE A 54 -2.09 -10.22 -8.09
C ILE A 54 -1.71 -11.28 -7.04
N SER A 55 -1.11 -12.36 -7.51
CA SER A 55 -0.55 -13.40 -6.66
C SER A 55 0.62 -12.84 -5.86
N LEU A 56 0.51 -12.84 -4.52
CA LEU A 56 1.59 -12.37 -3.65
C LEU A 56 2.88 -13.19 -3.85
N ALA A 57 2.76 -14.49 -4.14
CA ALA A 57 3.92 -15.33 -4.41
C ALA A 57 4.66 -14.87 -5.68
N THR A 58 3.93 -14.46 -6.71
CA THR A 58 4.52 -13.94 -7.96
C THR A 58 5.10 -12.55 -7.76
N ILE A 59 4.33 -11.64 -7.14
CA ILE A 59 4.76 -10.26 -6.91
C ILE A 59 5.97 -10.18 -5.99
N LEU A 60 6.07 -11.04 -4.98
CA LEU A 60 7.19 -11.04 -4.04
C LEU A 60 8.32 -12.02 -4.41
N GLY A 61 8.08 -12.87 -5.41
CA GLY A 61 8.99 -13.96 -5.80
C GLY A 61 9.79 -13.69 -7.08
N SER A 62 9.52 -12.58 -7.79
CA SER A 62 10.27 -12.18 -8.98
C SER A 62 10.76 -10.74 -8.90
N GLU A 63 11.84 -10.43 -9.61
CA GLU A 63 12.40 -9.07 -9.67
C GLU A 63 11.38 -8.08 -10.27
N GLU A 64 10.72 -8.47 -11.36
CA GLU A 64 9.68 -7.68 -12.02
C GLU A 64 8.49 -7.41 -11.08
N GLY A 65 8.12 -8.40 -10.26
CA GLY A 65 7.10 -8.26 -9.24
C GLY A 65 7.46 -7.23 -8.17
N ILE A 66 8.72 -7.26 -7.71
CA ILE A 66 9.23 -6.29 -6.74
C ILE A 66 9.30 -4.88 -7.33
N GLU A 67 9.70 -4.73 -8.60
CA GLU A 67 9.69 -3.44 -9.29
C GLU A 67 8.28 -2.89 -9.49
N ALA A 68 7.33 -3.74 -9.88
CA ALA A 68 5.92 -3.39 -10.01
C ALA A 68 5.33 -2.97 -8.66
N LEU A 69 5.63 -3.71 -7.59
CA LEU A 69 5.20 -3.36 -6.23
C LEU A 69 5.80 -2.03 -5.78
N THR A 70 7.09 -1.80 -6.05
CA THR A 70 7.76 -0.54 -5.72
C THR A 70 7.11 0.63 -6.46
N SER A 71 6.80 0.45 -7.74
CA SER A 71 6.13 1.46 -8.56
C SER A 71 4.71 1.73 -8.06
N PHE A 72 3.96 0.68 -7.71
CA PHE A 72 2.64 0.78 -7.11
C PHE A 72 2.67 1.58 -5.81
N ILE A 73 3.57 1.26 -4.88
CA ILE A 73 3.70 1.96 -3.59
C ILE A 73 4.02 3.45 -3.81
N LYS A 74 4.99 3.75 -4.69
CA LYS A 74 5.39 5.13 -4.99
C LYS A 74 4.25 5.97 -5.56
N LYS A 75 3.46 5.40 -6.48
CA LYS A 75 2.41 6.11 -7.20
C LYS A 75 1.13 6.26 -6.38
N SER A 76 0.71 5.18 -5.73
CA SER A 76 -0.55 5.13 -4.96
C SER A 76 -0.44 5.77 -3.59
N GLY A 77 0.76 5.83 -3.01
CA GLY A 77 0.92 6.21 -1.60
C GLY A 77 0.42 5.15 -0.63
N ALA A 78 0.14 3.93 -1.10
CA ALA A 78 -0.15 2.79 -0.23
C ALA A 78 0.97 2.60 0.82
N PHE A 79 0.60 2.17 2.03
CA PHE A 79 1.53 2.01 3.16
C PHE A 79 2.22 3.29 3.65
N THR A 80 1.70 4.47 3.27
CA THR A 80 2.08 5.75 3.91
C THR A 80 1.10 6.11 5.01
N ARG A 81 1.49 7.01 5.92
CA ARG A 81 0.63 7.46 7.02
C ARG A 81 -0.70 8.04 6.54
N ASP A 82 -0.66 8.77 5.42
CA ASP A 82 -1.77 9.58 4.93
C ASP A 82 -2.48 8.91 3.72
N GLY A 83 -2.01 7.74 3.27
CA GLY A 83 -2.57 7.04 2.10
C GLY A 83 -2.43 7.81 0.79
N ALA A 84 -1.42 8.69 0.71
CA ALA A 84 -1.17 9.58 -0.41
C ALA A 84 0.29 9.49 -0.85
N PRO A 85 0.59 9.63 -2.15
CA PRO A 85 1.95 9.54 -2.65
C PRO A 85 2.84 10.61 -2.01
N TRP A 86 4.09 10.23 -1.77
CA TRP A 86 5.09 11.15 -1.21
C TRP A 86 5.25 12.34 -2.16
N LYS A 87 4.77 13.53 -1.75
CA LYS A 87 5.14 14.77 -2.43
C LYS A 87 6.58 15.07 -2.08
N ALA A 88 7.49 14.95 -3.05
CA ALA A 88 8.87 15.36 -2.85
C ALA A 88 8.82 16.79 -2.30
N LYS A 89 9.28 16.99 -1.06
CA LYS A 89 9.36 18.35 -0.52
C LYS A 89 10.28 19.10 -1.48
N GLY A 90 9.80 20.20 -2.04
CA GLY A 90 10.68 21.16 -2.69
C GLY A 90 11.85 21.37 -1.73
N GLY A 91 13.06 21.05 -2.17
CA GLY A 91 14.24 21.13 -1.33
C GLY A 91 14.36 22.54 -0.74
N PRO A 92 15.01 22.70 0.42
CA PRO A 92 15.30 24.03 0.94
C PRO A 92 16.03 24.81 -0.15
N THR A 93 15.43 25.93 -0.58
CA THR A 93 16.13 26.96 -1.35
C THR A 93 17.15 27.57 -0.40
N TYR A 94 18.42 27.19 -0.55
CA TYR A 94 19.56 27.86 0.09
C TYR A 94 19.97 29.08 -0.73
#